data_AF-A0A6L8EPU0-F1
#
_entry.id   AF-A0A6L8EPU0-F1
#
_cell.length_a   1.000
_cell.length_b   1.000
_cell.length_c   1.000
_cell.angle_alpha   90.00
_cell.angle_beta   90.00
_cell.angle_gamma   90.00
#
_symmetry.space_group_name_H-M   'P 1'
#
loop_
_entity.id
_entity.type
_entity.pdbx_description
1 polymer ?
#
loop_
_entity_poly.entity_id
_entity_poly.type
_entity_poly.pdbx_seq_one_letter_code
_entity_poly.pdbx_strand_id
1 'polypeptide(L)' 'MDLPLLADPGSSVHKAYGIVKPYHFHRRDMYLPATFLIDKEGTLKWLYIGERNSDRPDRALILEQLSKL' A
#
# COMPACT_ATOMS: atom_id res chain seq x y z
N MET A 1 4.33 15.66 12.86
CA MET A 1 3.94 14.25 13.05
C MET A 1 5.05 13.43 12.46
N ASP A 2 5.73 12.65 13.28
CA ASP A 2 6.81 11.77 12.82
C ASP A 2 6.21 10.39 12.61
N LEU A 3 5.86 10.09 11.35
CA LEU A 3 5.48 8.74 10.95
C LEU A 3 6.75 7.93 10.65
N PRO A 4 6.82 6.66 11.07
CA PRO A 4 7.98 5.83 10.78
C PRO A 4 8.10 5.59 9.27
N LEU A 5 9.31 5.78 8.74
CA LEU A 5 9.66 5.36 7.40
C LEU A 5 10.38 4.01 7.49
N LEU A 6 9.77 2.98 6.94
CA LEU A 6 10.28 1.61 6.98
C LEU A 6 10.84 1.21 5.60
N ALA A 7 11.91 0.42 5.59
CA ALA A 7 12.47 -0.19 4.39
C ALA A 7 12.12 -1.68 4.34
N ASP A 8 11.82 -2.20 3.15
CA ASP A 8 11.56 -3.64 2.89
C ASP A 8 12.65 -4.25 2.01
N PRO A 9 13.90 -4.40 2.53
CA PRO A 9 14.96 -5.07 1.79
C PRO A 9 14.60 -6.54 1.54
N GLY A 10 14.76 -7.00 0.30
CA GLY A 10 14.38 -8.36 -0.11
C GLY A 10 12.88 -8.55 -0.42
N SER A 11 12.09 -7.49 -0.22
CA SER A 11 10.69 -7.38 -0.64
C SER A 11 9.75 -8.41 0.00
N SER A 12 9.98 -8.76 1.26
CA SER A 12 9.17 -9.76 1.96
C SER A 12 7.77 -9.24 2.27
N VAL A 13 7.64 -7.96 2.64
CA VAL A 13 6.34 -7.33 2.93
C VAL A 13 5.50 -7.23 1.66
N HIS A 14 6.08 -6.75 0.56
CA HIS A 14 5.34 -6.67 -0.70
C HIS A 14 4.81 -8.03 -1.17
N LYS A 15 5.61 -9.09 -1.02
CA LYS A 15 5.19 -10.46 -1.35
C LYS A 15 4.06 -10.96 -0.44
N ALA A 16 4.16 -10.72 0.87
CA ALA A 16 3.15 -11.13 1.84
C ALA A 16 1.78 -10.50 1.56
N TYR A 17 1.76 -9.25 1.07
CA TYR A 17 0.53 -8.53 0.73
C TYR A 17 0.12 -8.65 -0.75
N GLY A 18 0.80 -9.48 -1.55
CA GLY A 18 0.45 -9.68 -2.97
C GLY A 18 0.62 -8.44 -3.85
N ILE A 19 1.47 -7.49 -3.45
CA ILE A 19 1.71 -6.27 -4.23
C ILE A 19 2.57 -6.62 -5.44
N VAL A 20 2.04 -6.35 -6.64
CA VAL A 20 2.71 -6.69 -7.90
C VAL A 20 3.71 -5.60 -8.32
N LYS A 21 4.68 -5.99 -9.16
CA LYS A 21 5.63 -5.07 -9.82
C LYS A 21 5.26 -4.90 -11.29
N PRO A 22 4.37 -3.99 -11.68
CA PRO A 22 3.91 -3.91 -13.05
C PRO A 22 4.64 -2.84 -13.87
N TYR A 23 5.38 -1.92 -13.24
CA TYR A 23 5.96 -0.79 -13.95
C TYR A 23 7.47 -0.72 -13.81
N HIS A 24 8.09 -0.36 -14.93
CA HIS A 24 9.52 -0.28 -15.08
C HIS A 24 9.97 1.18 -14.95
N PHE A 25 10.84 1.47 -14.00
CA PHE A 25 11.37 2.81 -13.76
C PHE A 25 12.89 2.75 -13.63
N HIS A 26 13.60 3.52 -14.45
CA HIS A 26 15.08 3.54 -14.50
C HIS A 26 15.73 2.13 -14.44
N ARG A 27 15.26 1.21 -15.30
CA ARG A 27 15.76 -0.18 -15.45
C ARG A 27 15.50 -1.09 -14.23
N ARG A 28 14.52 -0.75 -13.40
CA ARG A 28 14.10 -1.55 -12.25
C ARG A 28 12.59 -1.74 -12.26
N ASP A 29 12.16 -2.94 -11.89
CA ASP A 29 10.76 -3.21 -11.61
C ASP A 29 10.39 -2.60 -10.26
N MET A 30 9.35 -1.78 -10.27
CA MET A 30 8.86 -1.09 -9.09
C MET A 30 7.50 -1.64 -8.69
N TYR A 31 7.25 -1.67 -7.38
CA TYR A 31 5.94 -2.02 -6.83
C TYR A 31 4.93 -0.91 -7.04
N LEU A 32 3.67 -1.28 -7.27
CA LEU A 32 2.57 -0.33 -7.26
C LEU A 32 2.43 0.32 -5.89
N PRO A 33 2.03 1.61 -5.83
CA PRO A 33 1.56 2.20 -4.60
C PRO A 33 0.38 1.38 -4.05
N ALA A 34 0.40 1.14 -2.74
CA ALA A 34 -0.68 0.45 -2.05
C ALA A 34 -1.00 1.17 -0.73
N THR A 35 -2.25 1.09 -0.30
CA THR A 35 -2.73 1.62 0.99
C THR A 35 -3.48 0.52 1.71
N PHE A 36 -3.17 0.35 3.00
CA PHE A 36 -3.73 -0.68 3.87
C PHE A 36 -4.43 -0.01 5.04
N LEU A 37 -5.60 -0.51 5.41
CA LEU A 37 -6.21 -0.23 6.69
C LEU A 37 -6.25 -1.53 7.51
N ILE A 38 -5.64 -1.47 8.68
CA ILE A 38 -5.49 -2.57 9.63
C ILE A 38 -6.15 -2.13 10.93
N ASP A 39 -7.00 -2.98 11.50
CA ASP A 39 -7.64 -2.72 12.80
C ASP A 39 -6.67 -2.88 13.98
N LYS A 40 -7.16 -2.66 15.21
CA LYS A 40 -6.32 -2.75 16.43
C LYS A 40 -5.90 -4.18 16.75
N GLU A 41 -6.64 -5.15 16.25
CA GLU A 41 -6.41 -6.58 16.38
C GLU A 41 -5.40 -7.09 15.34
N GLY A 42 -4.94 -6.24 14.42
CA GLY A 42 -3.98 -6.59 13.37
C GLY A 42 -4.60 -7.23 12.13
N THR A 43 -5.93 -7.14 11.97
CA THR A 43 -6.66 -7.68 10.83
C THR A 43 -6.68 -6.67 9.68
N LEU A 44 -6.31 -7.12 8.48
CA LEU A 44 -6.47 -6.33 7.25
C LEU A 44 -7.97 -6.14 6.96
N LYS A 45 -8.46 -4.90 6.97
CA LYS A 45 -9.87 -4.57 6.71
C LYS A 45 -10.11 -4.01 5.32
N TRP A 46 -9.13 -3.30 4.80
CA TRP A 46 -9.20 -2.72 3.48
C TRP A 46 -7.82 -2.62 2.83
N LEU A 47 -7.79 -2.86 1.54
CA LEU A 47 -6.60 -2.83 0.70
C LEU A 47 -6.95 -2.11 -0.60
N TYR A 48 -6.13 -1.11 -0.94
CA TYR A 48 -6.09 -0.51 -2.25
C TYR A 48 -4.72 -0.74 -2.88
N ILE A 49 -4.72 -1.25 -4.11
CA ILE A 49 -3.51 -1.37 -4.96
C ILE A 49 -3.77 -0.51 -6.19
N GLY A 50 -2.92 0.48 -6.43
CA GLY A 50 -3.06 1.36 -7.60
C GLY A 50 -2.70 0.65 -8.90
N GLU A 51 -3.17 1.14 -10.04
CA GLU A 51 -2.91 0.57 -11.37
C GLU A 51 -1.66 1.14 -12.04
N ARG A 52 -1.17 2.30 -11.58
CA ARG A 52 0.00 3.02 -12.10
C ARG A 52 0.80 3.70 -10.98
N ASN A 53 2.01 4.18 -11.29
CA ASN A 53 2.94 4.78 -10.31
C ASN A 53 2.40 6.02 -9.56
N SER A 54 1.41 6.71 -10.14
CA SER A 54 0.75 7.86 -9.52
C SER A 54 -0.56 7.50 -8.84
N ASP A 55 -1.05 6.27 -9.00
CA ASP A 55 -2.38 5.88 -8.58
C ASP A 55 -2.43 5.59 -7.08
N ARG A 56 -3.21 6.39 -6.37
CA ARG A 56 -3.34 6.38 -4.92
C ARG A 56 -4.79 6.74 -4.61
N PRO A 57 -5.41 6.14 -3.58
CA PRO A 57 -6.75 6.50 -3.20
C PRO A 57 -6.76 7.94 -2.67
N ASP A 58 -7.83 8.68 -2.94
CA ASP A 58 -7.99 9.99 -2.35
C ASP A 58 -8.24 9.89 -0.84
N ARG A 59 -8.04 11.01 -0.14
CA ARG A 59 -8.22 11.07 1.31
C ARG A 59 -9.66 10.78 1.74
N ALA A 60 -10.65 11.18 0.95
CA ALA A 60 -12.05 11.01 1.30
C ALA A 60 -12.42 9.51 1.31
N LEU A 61 -11.96 8.75 0.31
CA LEU A 61 -12.11 7.31 0.23
C LEU A 61 -11.43 6.61 1.42
N ILE A 62 -10.21 7.00 1.78
CA ILE A 62 -9.52 6.43 2.96
C ILE A 62 -10.35 6.64 4.23
N LEU A 63 -10.87 7.86 4.44
CA LEU A 63 -11.70 8.18 5.61
C LEU A 63 -13.05 7.46 5.60
N GLU A 64 -13.66 7.30 4.43
CA GLU A 64 -14.88 6.52 4.26
C GLU A 64 -14.66 5.06 4.66
N GLN A 65 -13.58 4.44 4.19
CA GLN A 65 -13.25 3.05 4.56
C GLN A 65 -12.89 2.93 6.03
N LEU A 66 -12.20 3.92 6.60
CA LEU A 66 -11.88 3.97 8.02
C LEU A 66 -13.15 4.02 8.90
N SER A 67 -14.20 4.72 8.46
CA SER A 67 -15.47 4.80 9.20
C SER A 67 -16.26 3.49 9.26
N LYS A 68 -15.88 2.49 8.44
CA LYS A 68 -16.50 1.15 8.40
C LYS A 68 -15.78 0.13 9.29
N LEU A 69 -14.67 0.52 9.92
CA LEU A 69 -13.89 -0.32 10.84
C LEU A 69 -14.47 -0.25 12.24
#